data_AF-A0A6L8IAQ3-F1
#
_entry.id   AF-A0A6L8IAQ3-F1
#
_cell.length_a   1.000
_cell.length_b   1.000
_cell.length_c   1.000
_cell.angle_alpha   90.00
_cell.angle_beta   90.00
_cell.angle_gamma   90.00
#
_symmetry.space_group_name_H-M   'P 1'
#
loop_
_entity.id
_entity.type
_entity.pdbx_description
1 polymer ?
#
loop_
_entity_poly.entity_id
_entity_poly.type
_entity_poly.pdbx_seq_one_letter_code
_entity_poly.pdbx_strand_id
1 'polypeptide(L)'
;MFQGSITLPLCKALDRCVLLRVILDDHNGSTHMTDSKIRRLRQTGTLNPNPERVSDPLFTDSDFFDPRDILQVRYEMVRRAGKSALRETAERFGTSVPTCVRANRAFREGGLQALIPQRRGPRGARKITTEILAFVEDYRIRHGPIGSRRLVPLIADRFGVTLHPRGLDKALARAKKNPARRS
;
A
#
# COMPACT_ATOMS: atom_id res chain seq x y z
N MET A 1 -69.22 -28.49 -26.18
CA MET A 1 -69.18 -27.02 -26.27
C MET A 1 -67.88 -26.55 -25.63
N PHE A 2 -67.01 -25.91 -26.44
CA PHE A 2 -65.73 -25.21 -26.12
C PHE A 2 -64.70 -26.02 -25.30
N GLN A 3 -63.63 -26.64 -25.81
CA GLN A 3 -62.52 -26.16 -26.66
C GLN A 3 -61.94 -24.78 -26.26
N GLY A 4 -60.66 -24.77 -25.82
CA GLY A 4 -59.90 -23.54 -25.57
C GLY A 4 -58.58 -23.73 -24.81
N SER A 5 -57.61 -24.41 -25.42
CA SER A 5 -56.19 -24.31 -25.07
C SER A 5 -55.61 -22.96 -25.51
N ILE A 6 -55.07 -22.16 -24.60
CA ILE A 6 -54.26 -20.96 -24.90
C ILE A 6 -53.15 -20.87 -23.84
N THR A 7 -51.97 -21.46 -24.10
CA THR A 7 -50.74 -20.73 -24.44
C THR A 7 -50.50 -19.46 -23.62
N LEU A 8 -49.55 -19.54 -22.68
CA LEU A 8 -48.91 -18.38 -22.08
C LEU A 8 -48.26 -17.55 -23.20
N PRO A 9 -48.66 -16.28 -23.43
CA PRO A 9 -47.96 -15.42 -24.36
C PRO A 9 -46.69 -14.90 -23.70
N LEU A 10 -45.57 -15.35 -24.24
CA LEU A 10 -44.33 -14.60 -24.23
C LEU A 10 -44.58 -13.24 -24.93
N CYS A 11 -43.97 -12.19 -24.37
CA CYS A 11 -43.46 -10.99 -25.05
C CYS A 11 -44.21 -9.65 -24.84
N LYS A 12 -43.36 -8.65 -24.49
CA LYS A 12 -43.45 -7.19 -24.72
C LYS A 12 -44.10 -6.33 -23.63
N ALA A 13 -43.28 -5.91 -22.66
CA ALA A 13 -43.03 -4.50 -22.33
C ALA A 13 -42.12 -4.39 -21.09
N LEU A 14 -40.82 -4.64 -21.25
CA LEU A 14 -39.80 -4.17 -20.31
C LEU A 14 -39.05 -3.03 -20.98
N ASP A 15 -39.72 -1.88 -21.08
CA ASP A 15 -39.09 -0.61 -21.45
C ASP A 15 -39.18 0.33 -20.24
N ARG A 16 -38.12 0.29 -19.42
CA ARG A 16 -37.51 1.40 -18.65
C ARG A 16 -36.65 0.85 -17.50
N CYS A 17 -35.61 0.09 -17.86
CA CYS A 17 -34.45 -0.12 -17.00
C CYS A 17 -33.29 0.74 -17.53
N VAL A 18 -33.11 1.95 -16.98
CA VAL A 18 -31.94 2.81 -17.23
C VAL A 18 -30.74 2.33 -16.40
N LEU A 19 -30.49 1.01 -16.39
CA LEU A 19 -29.37 0.43 -15.65
C LEU A 19 -28.71 -0.71 -16.43
N LEU A 20 -28.50 -0.50 -17.73
CA LEU A 20 -27.65 -1.39 -18.53
C LEU A 20 -27.05 -0.59 -19.71
N ARG A 21 -26.08 0.26 -19.42
CA ARG A 21 -25.25 0.91 -20.45
C ARG A 21 -23.82 1.19 -19.97
N VAL A 22 -23.21 0.19 -19.33
CA VAL A 22 -21.76 0.17 -19.04
C VAL A 22 -21.15 -1.19 -19.40
N ILE A 23 -21.85 -2.02 -20.17
CA ILE A 23 -21.33 -3.30 -20.64
C ILE A 23 -21.41 -3.26 -22.16
N LEU A 24 -20.30 -3.67 -22.80
CA LEU A 24 -20.02 -3.72 -24.24
C LEU A 24 -19.34 -2.45 -24.79
N ASP A 25 -18.08 -2.28 -24.44
CA ASP A 25 -16.97 -2.23 -25.40
C ASP A 25 -15.67 -2.60 -24.64
N ASP A 26 -14.77 -3.32 -25.31
CA ASP A 26 -13.50 -3.91 -24.83
C ASP A 26 -13.54 -5.40 -24.41
N HIS A 27 -14.13 -6.23 -25.26
CA HIS A 27 -13.70 -7.63 -25.42
C HIS A 27 -12.75 -7.73 -26.62
N ASN A 28 -11.49 -7.38 -26.44
CA ASN A 28 -10.40 -7.90 -27.29
C ASN A 28 -9.14 -8.08 -26.44
N GLY A 29 -8.70 -9.33 -26.34
CA GLY A 29 -7.69 -9.78 -25.39
C GLY A 29 -6.25 -9.36 -25.71
N SER A 30 -5.36 -9.92 -24.90
CA SER A 30 -3.89 -9.91 -25.00
C SER A 30 -3.18 -8.80 -24.21
N THR A 31 -2.66 -9.21 -23.04
CA THR A 31 -1.28 -8.97 -22.58
C THR A 31 -0.67 -7.57 -22.72
N HIS A 32 -1.44 -6.49 -22.68
CA HIS A 32 -0.87 -5.15 -22.63
C HIS A 32 -1.62 -4.25 -21.66
N MET A 33 -1.37 -4.50 -20.37
CA MET A 33 -1.69 -3.51 -19.35
C MET A 33 -0.94 -2.22 -19.66
N THR A 34 -1.68 -1.13 -19.76
CA THR A 34 -1.13 0.20 -20.06
C THR A 34 -0.16 0.66 -18.95
N ASP A 35 0.94 1.29 -19.34
CA ASP A 35 1.90 1.93 -18.42
C ASP A 35 1.20 2.86 -17.39
N SER A 36 0.01 3.39 -17.74
CA SER A 36 -0.84 4.20 -16.86
C SER A 36 -1.29 3.49 -15.58
N LYS A 37 -1.69 2.21 -15.63
CA LYS A 37 -2.13 1.48 -14.41
C LYS A 37 -0.96 1.20 -13.49
N ILE A 38 0.20 0.78 -14.02
CA ILE A 38 1.42 0.56 -13.22
C ILE A 38 1.84 1.86 -12.53
N ARG A 39 1.85 2.98 -13.27
CA ARG A 39 2.16 4.29 -12.69
C ARG A 39 1.20 4.64 -11.55
N ARG A 40 -0.09 4.36 -11.71
CA ARG A 40 -1.09 4.62 -10.67
C ARG A 40 -0.85 3.77 -9.42
N LEU A 41 -0.64 2.47 -9.58
CA LEU A 41 -0.32 1.54 -8.48
C LEU A 41 0.94 1.95 -7.72
N ARG A 42 1.97 2.47 -8.42
CA ARG A 42 3.16 3.02 -7.77
C ARG A 42 2.85 4.27 -6.94
N GLN A 43 2.07 5.20 -7.48
CA GLN A 43 1.70 6.44 -6.78
C GLN A 43 0.89 6.18 -5.50
N THR A 44 -0.03 5.23 -5.56
CA THR A 44 -0.89 4.82 -4.43
C THR A 44 -0.18 3.86 -3.47
N GLY A 45 0.99 3.32 -3.83
CA GLY A 45 1.72 2.36 -3.01
C GLY A 45 1.08 0.97 -3.00
N THR A 46 0.28 0.65 -4.02
CA THR A 46 -0.43 -0.63 -4.17
C THR A 46 0.15 -1.50 -5.30
N LEU A 47 1.33 -1.16 -5.83
CA LEU A 47 2.06 -2.06 -6.73
C LEU A 47 2.59 -3.25 -5.93
N ASN A 48 2.24 -4.47 -6.36
CA ASN A 48 2.80 -5.71 -5.85
C ASN A 48 4.28 -5.81 -6.26
N PRO A 49 5.23 -5.96 -5.32
CA PRO A 49 6.64 -6.09 -5.66
C PRO A 49 6.99 -7.42 -6.33
N ASN A 50 6.21 -8.48 -6.11
CA ASN A 50 6.51 -9.83 -6.61
C ASN A 50 5.25 -10.46 -7.28
N PRO A 51 4.75 -9.89 -8.38
CA PRO A 51 3.57 -10.41 -9.08
C PRO A 51 3.76 -11.85 -9.58
N GLU A 52 4.98 -12.23 -9.96
CA GLU A 52 5.34 -13.56 -10.46
C GLU A 52 5.18 -14.69 -9.43
N ARG A 53 5.04 -14.33 -8.15
CA ARG A 53 4.82 -15.31 -7.07
C ARG A 53 3.34 -15.67 -6.87
N VAL A 54 2.42 -14.98 -7.54
CA VAL A 54 0.98 -15.27 -7.48
C VAL A 54 0.66 -16.30 -8.57
N SER A 55 0.41 -17.55 -8.17
CA SER A 55 0.14 -18.69 -9.03
C SER A 55 -1.32 -19.18 -8.95
N ASP A 56 -2.18 -18.40 -8.32
CA ASP A 56 -3.59 -18.70 -8.23
C ASP A 56 -4.25 -18.65 -9.62
N PRO A 57 -5.05 -19.66 -10.02
CA PRO A 57 -5.69 -19.71 -11.34
C PRO A 57 -6.49 -18.45 -11.72
N LEU A 58 -7.05 -17.75 -10.72
CA LEU A 58 -7.74 -16.48 -10.96
C LEU A 58 -6.84 -15.45 -11.64
N PHE A 59 -5.54 -15.43 -11.32
CA PHE A 59 -4.57 -14.47 -11.84
C PHE A 59 -3.81 -14.96 -13.08
N THR A 60 -3.93 -16.25 -13.43
CA THR A 60 -3.29 -16.82 -14.64
C THR A 60 -4.27 -16.98 -15.79
N ASP A 61 -5.54 -17.26 -15.49
CA ASP A 61 -6.53 -17.71 -16.48
C ASP A 61 -7.55 -16.61 -16.85
N SER A 62 -7.40 -15.41 -16.29
CA SER A 62 -8.37 -14.32 -16.48
C SER A 62 -7.69 -12.96 -16.64
N ASP A 63 -8.16 -12.19 -17.63
CA ASP A 63 -7.70 -10.82 -17.88
C ASP A 63 -8.18 -9.80 -16.82
N PHE A 64 -9.13 -10.19 -15.97
CA PHE A 64 -9.70 -9.31 -14.95
C PHE A 64 -8.78 -9.17 -13.71
N PHE A 65 -8.08 -10.24 -13.35
CA PHE A 65 -7.24 -10.27 -12.15
C PHE A 65 -5.80 -9.91 -12.50
N ASP A 66 -5.25 -8.93 -11.78
CA ASP A 66 -3.92 -8.39 -12.04
C ASP A 66 -2.99 -8.69 -10.87
N PRO A 67 -1.99 -9.58 -11.03
CA PRO A 67 -1.09 -9.93 -9.94
C PRO A 67 -0.22 -8.74 -9.51
N ARG A 68 -0.16 -7.66 -10.31
CA ARG A 68 0.55 -6.43 -9.98
C ARG A 68 -0.23 -5.53 -9.02
N ASP A 69 -1.53 -5.73 -8.84
CA ASP A 69 -2.32 -4.97 -7.85
C ASP A 69 -2.34 -5.71 -6.50
N ILE A 70 -1.54 -5.23 -5.55
CA ILE A 70 -1.41 -5.89 -4.24
C ILE A 70 -2.73 -5.88 -3.45
N LEU A 71 -3.62 -4.92 -3.68
CA LEU A 71 -4.89 -4.86 -2.99
C LEU A 71 -5.83 -5.95 -3.49
N GLN A 72 -5.90 -6.14 -4.82
CA GLN A 72 -6.68 -7.23 -5.43
C GLN A 72 -6.13 -8.60 -5.01
N VAL A 73 -4.80 -8.78 -5.07
CA VAL A 73 -4.13 -10.02 -4.61
C VAL A 73 -4.47 -10.33 -3.16
N ARG A 74 -4.40 -9.33 -2.25
CA ARG A 74 -4.72 -9.54 -0.83
C ARG A 74 -6.19 -9.83 -0.60
N TYR A 75 -7.09 -9.18 -1.33
CA TYR A 75 -8.52 -9.43 -1.23
C TYR A 75 -8.87 -10.86 -1.66
N GLU A 76 -8.40 -11.31 -2.81
CA GLU A 76 -8.66 -12.67 -3.27
C GLU A 76 -7.99 -13.72 -2.38
N MET A 77 -6.82 -13.41 -1.80
CA MET A 77 -6.17 -14.26 -0.80
C MET A 77 -7.06 -14.48 0.43
N VAL A 78 -7.59 -13.40 1.03
CA VAL A 78 -8.45 -13.52 2.24
C VAL A 78 -9.79 -14.15 1.91
N ARG A 79 -10.34 -13.89 0.72
CA ARG A 79 -11.56 -14.53 0.21
C ARG A 79 -11.39 -16.05 0.07
N ARG A 80 -10.24 -16.51 -0.44
CA ARG A 80 -9.90 -17.95 -0.54
C ARG A 80 -9.60 -18.56 0.82
N ALA A 81 -8.90 -17.86 1.71
CA ALA A 81 -8.59 -18.32 3.06
C ALA A 81 -9.84 -18.64 3.91
N GLY A 82 -11.01 -18.08 3.56
CA GLY A 82 -12.28 -18.44 4.18
C GLY A 82 -12.89 -19.77 3.72
N LYS A 83 -12.32 -20.41 2.69
CA LYS A 83 -12.84 -21.63 2.05
C LYS A 83 -11.81 -22.75 1.93
N SER A 84 -10.53 -22.43 2.05
CA SER A 84 -9.40 -23.34 1.76
C SER A 84 -8.37 -23.30 2.88
N ALA A 85 -7.48 -24.30 2.90
CA ALA A 85 -6.41 -24.36 3.88
C ALA A 85 -5.48 -23.13 3.78
N LEU A 86 -5.09 -22.57 4.94
CA LEU A 86 -4.24 -21.38 5.01
C LEU A 86 -2.87 -21.58 4.36
N ARG A 87 -2.31 -22.80 4.45
CA ARG A 87 -1.01 -23.16 3.86
C ARG A 87 -1.06 -23.10 2.34
N GLU A 88 -2.00 -23.82 1.75
CA GLU A 88 -2.21 -23.82 0.31
C GLU A 88 -2.53 -22.41 -0.21
N THR A 89 -3.40 -21.67 0.50
CA THR A 89 -3.72 -20.29 0.14
C THR A 89 -2.47 -19.41 0.18
N ALA A 90 -1.65 -19.51 1.23
CA ALA A 90 -0.42 -18.73 1.31
C ALA A 90 0.54 -19.04 0.17
N GLU A 91 0.72 -20.32 -0.17
CA GLU A 91 1.57 -20.78 -1.28
C GLU A 91 1.10 -20.24 -2.63
N ARG A 92 -0.19 -20.37 -2.95
CA ARG A 92 -0.77 -19.87 -4.22
C ARG A 92 -0.65 -18.37 -4.41
N PHE A 93 -0.71 -17.61 -3.33
CA PHE A 93 -0.59 -16.15 -3.37
C PHE A 93 0.86 -15.66 -3.17
N GLY A 94 1.83 -16.57 -3.11
CA GLY A 94 3.25 -16.21 -2.97
C GLY A 94 3.60 -15.60 -1.61
N THR A 95 2.81 -15.89 -0.59
CA THR A 95 2.95 -15.34 0.78
C THR A 95 3.31 -16.44 1.79
N SER A 96 3.38 -16.06 3.07
CA SER A 96 3.53 -17.00 4.18
C SER A 96 2.23 -17.13 4.96
N VAL A 97 2.01 -18.27 5.62
CA VAL A 97 0.83 -18.50 6.48
C VAL A 97 0.62 -17.36 7.50
N PRO A 98 1.65 -16.87 8.22
CA PRO A 98 1.47 -15.72 9.12
C PRO A 98 1.02 -14.44 8.40
N THR A 99 1.42 -14.24 7.14
CA THR A 99 0.97 -13.10 6.34
C THR A 99 -0.49 -13.23 5.95
N CYS A 100 -0.92 -14.42 5.51
CA CYS A 100 -2.32 -14.72 5.22
C CYS A 100 -3.20 -14.52 6.47
N VAL A 101 -2.79 -15.05 7.63
CA VAL A 101 -3.51 -14.86 8.91
C VAL A 101 -3.63 -13.38 9.29
N ARG A 102 -2.54 -12.62 9.22
CA ARG A 102 -2.57 -11.18 9.51
C ARG A 102 -3.48 -10.42 8.56
N ALA A 103 -3.45 -10.74 7.27
CA ALA A 103 -4.33 -10.11 6.28
C ALA A 103 -5.80 -10.44 6.55
N ASN A 104 -6.11 -11.69 6.87
CA ASN A 104 -7.48 -12.11 7.21
C ASN A 104 -8.00 -11.39 8.47
N ARG A 105 -7.16 -11.30 9.51
CA ARG A 105 -7.49 -10.52 10.72
C ARG A 105 -7.71 -9.04 10.40
N ALA A 106 -6.79 -8.42 9.65
CA ALA A 106 -6.91 -7.02 9.26
C ALA A 106 -8.20 -6.76 8.47
N PHE A 107 -8.54 -7.64 7.53
CA PHE A 107 -9.79 -7.55 6.76
C PHE A 107 -11.03 -7.66 7.65
N ARG A 108 -11.03 -8.58 8.62
CA ARG A 108 -12.15 -8.73 9.57
C ARG A 108 -12.34 -7.50 10.46
N GLU A 109 -11.26 -6.85 10.85
CA GLU A 109 -11.30 -5.70 11.76
C GLU A 109 -11.55 -4.36 11.04
N GLY A 110 -11.02 -4.18 9.84
CA GLY A 110 -11.05 -2.88 9.14
C GLY A 110 -11.42 -2.96 7.65
N GLY A 111 -11.98 -4.08 7.20
CA GLY A 111 -12.46 -4.27 5.84
C GLY A 111 -11.36 -4.15 4.78
N LEU A 112 -11.74 -3.74 3.57
CA LEU A 112 -10.84 -3.62 2.42
C LEU A 112 -9.73 -2.59 2.65
N GLN A 113 -10.01 -1.51 3.38
CA GLN A 113 -9.02 -0.45 3.67
C GLN A 113 -7.83 -0.98 4.48
N ALA A 114 -8.08 -1.94 5.38
CA ALA A 114 -7.05 -2.56 6.19
C ALA A 114 -6.08 -3.44 5.38
N LEU A 115 -6.44 -3.82 4.15
CA LEU A 115 -5.55 -4.55 3.24
C LEU A 115 -4.59 -3.64 2.47
N ILE A 116 -4.81 -2.32 2.46
CA ILE A 116 -3.93 -1.36 1.79
C ILE A 116 -2.60 -1.26 2.55
N PRO A 117 -1.44 -1.44 1.89
CA PRO A 117 -0.15 -1.21 2.53
C PRO A 117 -0.05 0.21 3.10
N GLN A 118 -0.02 0.32 4.41
CA GLN A 118 0.20 1.61 5.06
C GLN A 118 1.64 2.09 4.79
N ARG A 119 1.79 3.37 4.43
CA ARG A 119 3.11 3.98 4.30
C ARG A 119 3.81 3.84 5.64
N ARG A 120 4.95 3.12 5.65
CA ARG A 120 5.80 3.01 6.84
C ARG A 120 6.04 4.41 7.38
N GLY A 121 5.70 4.62 8.65
CA GLY A 121 5.88 5.90 9.33
C GLY A 121 7.31 6.44 9.17
N PRO A 122 7.52 7.74 9.41
CA PRO A 122 8.79 8.38 9.11
C PRO A 122 9.97 7.60 9.72
N ARG A 123 10.85 7.09 8.86
CA ARG A 123 12.17 6.51 9.23
C ARG A 123 13.15 7.61 9.65
N GLY A 124 12.67 8.63 10.35
CA GLY A 124 13.46 9.75 10.84
C GLY A 124 14.21 9.36 12.11
N ALA A 125 15.37 9.99 12.34
CA ALA A 125 16.09 9.83 13.59
C ALA A 125 15.25 10.48 14.71
N ARG A 126 14.38 9.69 15.35
CA ARG A 126 13.49 10.10 16.45
C ARG A 126 14.24 10.73 17.64
N LYS A 127 15.57 10.59 17.65
CA LYS A 127 16.51 11.12 18.65
C LYS A 127 17.00 12.55 18.37
N ILE A 128 16.80 13.11 17.17
CA ILE A 128 17.28 14.45 16.82
C ILE A 128 16.06 15.38 16.72
N THR A 129 15.81 16.08 17.82
CA THR A 129 14.68 17.00 17.98
C THR A 129 15.03 18.42 17.55
N THR A 130 14.04 19.30 17.49
CA THR A 130 14.23 20.72 17.15
C THR A 130 15.13 21.42 18.17
N GLU A 131 15.02 21.08 19.45
CA GLU A 131 15.84 21.65 20.53
C GLU A 131 17.33 21.30 20.34
N ILE A 132 17.64 20.08 19.92
CA ILE A 132 19.01 19.65 19.62
C ILE A 132 19.55 20.43 18.40
N LEU A 133 18.74 20.66 17.38
CA LEU A 133 19.15 21.45 16.21
C LEU A 133 19.39 22.92 16.58
N ALA A 134 18.53 23.51 17.41
CA ALA A 134 18.69 24.87 17.92
C ALA A 134 19.97 25.00 18.77
N PHE A 135 20.24 24.03 19.64
CA PHE A 135 21.49 23.98 20.39
C PHE A 135 22.73 23.94 19.49
N VAL A 136 22.72 23.12 18.45
CA VAL A 136 23.86 23.03 17.52
C VAL A 136 24.11 24.36 16.80
N GLU A 137 23.05 25.06 16.42
CA GLU A 137 23.17 26.36 15.75
C GLU A 137 23.72 27.43 16.69
N ASP A 138 23.12 27.55 17.87
CA ASP A 138 23.53 28.47 18.92
C ASP A 138 24.97 28.22 19.37
N TYR A 139 25.37 26.97 19.52
CA TYR A 139 26.76 26.61 19.82
C TYR A 139 27.72 27.06 18.70
N ARG A 140 27.33 26.92 17.43
CA ARG A 140 28.14 27.38 16.30
C ARG A 140 28.25 28.90 16.21
N ILE A 141 27.20 29.63 16.59
CA ILE A 141 27.23 31.10 16.66
C ILE A 141 28.24 31.56 17.72
N ARG A 142 28.24 30.92 18.90
CA ARG A 142 29.10 31.31 20.02
C ARG A 142 30.56 30.84 19.92
N HIS A 143 30.78 29.66 19.34
CA HIS A 143 32.10 28.98 19.39
C HIS A 143 32.69 28.69 18.00
N GLY A 144 32.03 29.12 16.93
CA GLY A 144 32.48 28.90 15.56
C GLY A 144 32.14 27.50 15.00
N PRO A 145 32.51 27.23 13.74
CA PRO A 145 32.13 26.01 13.05
C PRO A 145 32.79 24.76 13.66
N ILE A 146 31.96 23.86 14.20
CA ILE A 146 32.38 22.58 14.75
C ILE A 146 31.67 21.40 14.07
N GLY A 147 32.42 20.32 13.86
CA GLY A 147 31.95 19.10 13.20
C GLY A 147 31.17 18.16 14.11
N SER A 148 30.32 17.33 13.52
CA SER A 148 29.38 16.43 14.23
C SER A 148 30.05 15.46 15.21
N ARG A 149 31.30 15.03 14.94
CA ARG A 149 32.06 14.16 15.87
C ARG A 149 32.31 14.81 17.24
N ARG A 150 32.51 16.13 17.27
CA ARG A 150 32.73 16.88 18.51
C ARG A 150 31.43 17.41 19.13
N LEU A 151 30.36 17.57 18.34
CA LEU A 151 29.04 17.95 18.85
C LEU A 151 28.30 16.81 19.55
N VAL A 152 28.49 15.57 19.12
CA VAL A 152 27.80 14.41 19.70
C VAL A 152 28.04 14.26 21.21
N PRO A 153 29.28 14.34 21.73
CA PRO A 153 29.52 14.32 23.17
C PRO A 153 28.83 15.47 23.92
N LEU A 154 28.84 16.69 23.36
CA LEU A 154 28.20 17.86 23.96
C LEU A 154 26.67 17.72 24.01
N ILE A 155 26.08 17.10 22.97
CA ILE A 155 24.64 16.79 22.95
C ILE A 155 24.32 15.69 23.95
N ALA A 156 25.17 14.68 24.09
CA ALA A 156 24.98 13.62 25.07
C ALA A 156 25.02 14.17 26.51
N ASP A 157 25.96 15.06 26.80
CA ASP A 157 26.10 15.73 28.10
C ASP A 157 24.88 16.62 28.41
N ARG A 158 24.44 17.44 27.44
CA ARG A 158 23.35 18.41 27.65
C ARG A 158 21.94 17.81 27.61
N PHE A 159 21.70 16.81 26.75
CA PHE A 159 20.36 16.27 26.49
C PHE A 159 20.19 14.80 26.91
N GLY A 160 21.25 14.12 27.36
CA GLY A 160 21.19 12.71 27.72
C GLY A 160 20.97 11.76 26.54
N VAL A 161 21.24 12.21 25.30
CA VAL A 161 20.98 11.44 24.08
C VAL A 161 22.26 11.04 23.36
N THR A 162 22.48 9.73 23.20
CA THR A 162 23.56 9.21 22.35
C THR A 162 23.16 9.22 20.88
N LEU A 163 23.86 10.05 20.10
CA LEU A 163 23.69 10.17 18.65
C LEU A 163 24.91 9.63 17.90
N HIS A 164 24.70 9.11 16.69
CA HIS A 164 25.81 8.80 15.79
C HIS A 164 26.15 10.05 14.95
N PRO A 165 27.44 10.40 14.72
CA PRO A 165 27.82 11.59 13.94
C PRO A 165 27.15 11.66 12.57
N ARG A 166 27.14 10.55 11.82
CA ARG A 166 26.41 10.42 10.53
C ARG A 166 24.90 10.68 10.64
N GLY A 167 24.28 10.39 11.79
CA GLY A 167 22.88 10.70 12.06
C GLY A 167 22.66 12.21 12.22
N LEU A 168 23.55 12.86 12.98
CA LEU A 168 23.55 14.32 13.16
C LEU A 168 23.78 15.05 11.83
N ASP A 169 24.75 14.62 11.03
CA ASP A 169 25.02 15.19 9.70
C ASP A 169 23.80 15.11 8.78
N LYS A 170 23.14 13.95 8.73
CA LYS A 170 21.92 13.77 7.94
C LYS A 170 20.78 14.67 8.41
N ALA A 171 20.62 14.85 9.72
CA ALA A 171 19.59 15.73 10.26
C ALA A 171 19.87 17.20 9.94
N LEU A 172 21.10 17.67 10.12
CA LEU A 172 21.52 19.03 9.76
C LEU A 172 21.34 19.31 8.27
N ALA A 173 21.72 18.36 7.41
CA ALA A 173 21.53 18.50 5.96
C ALA A 173 20.06 18.58 5.56
N ARG A 174 19.17 17.84 6.25
CA ARG A 174 17.72 17.90 6.03
C ARG A 174 17.12 19.22 6.53
N ALA A 175 17.55 19.70 7.70
CA ALA A 175 17.09 20.96 8.28
C ALA A 175 17.51 22.19 7.45
N LYS A 176 18.59 22.09 6.65
CA LYS A 176 18.94 23.11 5.65
C LYS A 176 18.01 23.07 4.41
N LYS A 177 17.57 21.88 4.00
CA LYS A 177 16.71 21.69 2.81
C LYS A 177 15.23 21.97 3.07
N ASN A 178 14.76 21.90 4.31
CA ASN A 178 13.37 22.14 4.67
C ASN A 178 13.26 22.94 5.98
N PRO A 179 13.24 24.29 5.90
CA PRO A 179 13.23 25.15 7.09
C PRO A 179 11.93 25.08 7.90
N ALA A 180 10.81 24.62 7.31
CA ALA A 180 9.51 24.49 7.98
C ALA A 180 9.45 23.43 9.10
N ARG A 181 10.54 22.71 9.36
CA ARG A 181 10.68 21.76 10.47
C ARG A 181 11.49 22.32 11.65
N ARG A 182 11.86 23.60 11.61
CA ARG A 182 12.66 24.28 12.64
C ARG A 182 11.82 24.99 13.72
N SER A 183 10.50 25.13 13.49
CA SER A 183 9.55 25.74 14.43
C SER A 183 8.85 24.70 15.29
#